data_AF-A0A8T9QCB0-F1
#
_entry.id   AF-A0A8T9QCB0-F1
#
_cell.length_a   1.000
_cell.length_b   1.000
_cell.length_c   1.000
_cell.angle_alpha   90.00
_cell.angle_beta   90.00
_cell.angle_gamma   90.00
#
_symmetry.space_group_name_H-M   'P 1'
#
loop_
_entity.id
_entity.type
_entity.pdbx_description
1 polymer ?
#
loop_
_entity_poly.entity_id
_entity_poly.type
_entity_poly.pdbx_seq_one_letter_code
_entity_poly.pdbx_strand_id
1 'polypeptide(L)'
;MEVAQCPEVAPLPFPNLSLTVSYPEALSYAQGRLKMLGSGGLKPFCETHQLTYTNVINLKNGKLKREEPRLVQRLLSTLAVPTELLHYPLGSKTPCFLLPDAEALAAFQSQLKFLTAAE
;
A
#
# COMPACT_ATOMS: atom_id res chain seq x y z
N MET A 1 42.61 32.84 -1.22
CA MET A 1 41.57 32.30 -2.12
C MET A 1 41.22 30.93 -1.59
N GLU A 2 40.21 30.86 -0.71
CA GLU A 2 39.72 29.61 -0.14
C GLU A 2 38.78 28.93 -1.12
N VAL A 3 39.14 27.70 -1.49
CA VAL A 3 38.31 26.80 -2.29
C VAL A 3 37.20 26.27 -1.38
N ALA A 4 35.97 26.71 -1.64
CA ALA A 4 34.78 26.20 -0.97
C ALA A 4 34.64 24.70 -1.26
N GLN A 5 34.92 23.86 -0.25
CA GLN A 5 34.60 22.44 -0.28
C GLN A 5 33.07 22.29 -0.31
N CYS A 6 32.54 21.82 -1.44
CA CYS A 6 31.20 21.26 -1.48
C CYS A 6 31.16 20.07 -0.49
N PRO A 7 30.22 20.02 0.46
CA PRO A 7 30.09 18.84 1.30
C PRO A 7 29.79 17.64 0.41
N GLU A 8 30.46 16.51 0.70
CA GLU A 8 30.19 15.21 0.07
C GLU A 8 28.71 14.88 0.34
N VAL A 9 27.87 15.15 -0.66
CA VAL A 9 26.44 14.86 -0.59
C VAL A 9 26.33 13.34 -0.56
N ALA A 10 26.07 12.79 0.62
CA ALA A 10 25.74 11.37 0.76
C ALA A 10 24.72 11.01 -0.33
N PRO A 11 24.95 9.94 -1.11
CA PRO A 11 24.01 9.58 -2.16
C PRO A 11 22.65 9.46 -1.52
N LEU A 12 21.69 10.27 -1.99
CA LEU A 12 20.30 10.18 -1.53
C LEU A 12 19.94 8.69 -1.55
N PRO A 13 19.52 8.09 -0.43
CA PRO A 13 19.19 6.68 -0.39
C PRO A 13 17.98 6.50 -1.30
N PHE A 14 18.24 6.17 -2.57
CA PHE A 14 17.18 5.89 -3.51
C PHE A 14 16.45 4.66 -2.98
N PRO A 15 15.13 4.73 -2.83
CA PRO A 15 14.36 3.59 -2.36
C PRO A 15 14.60 2.39 -3.27
N ASN A 16 14.84 1.22 -2.67
CA ASN A 16 15.02 -0.01 -3.42
C ASN A 16 13.72 -0.35 -4.16
N LEU A 17 13.68 -0.05 -5.47
CA LEU A 17 12.49 -0.23 -6.29
C LEU A 17 12.06 -1.70 -6.41
N SER A 18 12.95 -2.65 -6.09
CA SER A 18 12.63 -4.08 -5.98
C SER A 18 11.69 -4.43 -4.82
N LEU A 19 11.52 -3.51 -3.86
CA LEU A 19 10.58 -3.64 -2.73
C LEU A 19 9.21 -3.02 -3.02
N THR A 20 8.94 -2.68 -4.28
CA THR A 20 7.68 -2.07 -4.68
C THR A 20 6.62 -3.12 -5.00
N VAL A 21 5.39 -2.78 -4.64
CA VAL A 21 4.17 -3.52 -4.92
C VAL A 21 3.29 -2.64 -5.80
N SER A 22 2.68 -3.22 -6.80
CA SER A 22 1.78 -2.49 -7.70
C SER A 22 0.44 -2.16 -7.02
N TYR A 23 -0.23 -1.10 -7.46
CA TYR A 23 -1.59 -0.78 -7.01
C TYR A 23 -2.58 -1.96 -7.05
N PRO A 24 -2.69 -2.76 -8.13
CA PRO A 24 -3.63 -3.88 -8.16
C PRO A 24 -3.31 -4.95 -7.11
N GLU A 25 -2.04 -5.27 -6.86
CA GLU A 25 -1.67 -6.25 -5.82
C GLU A 25 -2.02 -5.75 -4.41
N ALA A 26 -1.69 -4.49 -4.13
CA ALA A 26 -2.05 -3.80 -2.90
C ALA A 26 -3.57 -3.76 -2.67
N LEU A 27 -4.33 -3.49 -3.73
CA LEU A 27 -5.78 -3.50 -3.72
C LEU A 27 -6.34 -4.88 -3.43
N SER A 28 -5.87 -5.93 -4.13
CA SER A 28 -6.29 -7.31 -3.90
C SER A 28 -6.00 -7.77 -2.49
N TYR A 29 -4.82 -7.44 -1.95
CA TYR A 29 -4.47 -7.71 -0.56
C TYR A 29 -5.46 -7.05 0.40
N ALA A 30 -5.70 -5.74 0.24
CA ALA A 30 -6.63 -5.00 1.09
C ALA A 30 -8.06 -5.57 1.00
N GLN A 31 -8.55 -5.89 -0.20
CA GLN A 31 -9.85 -6.52 -0.41
C GLN A 31 -9.94 -7.87 0.28
N GLY A 32 -8.94 -8.74 0.14
CA GLY A 32 -8.89 -10.05 0.79
C GLY A 32 -8.97 -9.91 2.31
N ARG A 33 -8.17 -9.02 2.90
CA ARG A 33 -8.21 -8.75 4.35
C ARG A 33 -9.56 -8.20 4.81
N LEU A 34 -10.18 -7.31 4.04
CA LEU A 34 -11.51 -6.79 4.32
C LEU A 34 -12.62 -7.84 4.15
N LYS A 35 -12.44 -8.84 3.27
CA LYS A 35 -13.35 -10.00 3.15
C LYS A 35 -13.22 -10.95 4.35
N MET A 36 -12.03 -11.05 4.97
CA MET A 36 -11.83 -11.82 6.20
C MET A 36 -12.48 -11.18 7.43
N LEU A 37 -12.72 -9.86 7.42
CA LEU A 37 -13.56 -9.21 8.42
C LEU A 37 -15.00 -9.71 8.21
N GLY A 38 -15.43 -10.66 9.03
CA GLY A 38 -16.74 -11.30 8.93
C GLY A 38 -17.92 -10.31 8.83
N SER A 39 -19.08 -10.81 8.43
CA SER A 39 -20.30 -10.01 8.23
C SER A 39 -20.59 -9.10 9.43
N GLY A 40 -20.43 -7.79 9.25
CA GLY A 40 -20.64 -6.77 10.29
C GLY A 40 -19.37 -6.16 10.89
N GLY A 41 -18.19 -6.77 10.71
CA GLY A 41 -16.91 -6.28 11.24
C GLY A 41 -16.34 -5.06 10.51
N LEU A 42 -16.86 -4.74 9.31
CA LEU A 42 -16.34 -3.64 8.50
C LEU A 42 -16.67 -2.26 9.08
N LYS A 43 -17.87 -2.09 9.66
CA LYS A 43 -18.31 -0.83 10.27
C LYS A 43 -17.46 -0.44 11.49
N PRO A 44 -17.27 -1.32 12.51
CA PRO A 44 -16.41 -0.99 13.65
C PRO A 44 -14.94 -0.84 13.24
N PHE A 45 -14.46 -1.59 12.23
CA PHE A 45 -13.12 -1.39 11.67
C PHE A 45 -12.96 0.02 11.08
N CYS A 46 -13.94 0.47 10.29
CA CYS A 46 -13.92 1.81 9.72
C CYS A 46 -13.96 2.90 10.79
N GLU A 47 -14.78 2.74 11.83
CA GLU A 47 -14.88 3.69 12.95
C GLU A 47 -13.56 3.76 13.75
N THR A 48 -12.96 2.61 14.06
CA THR A 48 -11.69 2.52 14.79
C THR A 48 -10.54 3.22 14.06
N HIS A 49 -10.49 3.09 12.73
CA HIS A 49 -9.40 3.63 11.91
C HIS A 49 -9.75 4.98 11.24
N GLN A 50 -10.91 5.56 11.57
CA GLN A 50 -11.42 6.81 10.98
C GLN A 50 -11.45 6.76 9.44
N LEU A 51 -11.90 5.64 8.90
CA LEU A 51 -12.08 5.40 7.46
C LEU A 51 -13.54 5.59 7.06
N THR A 52 -13.77 6.09 5.84
CA THR A 52 -15.12 6.22 5.30
C THR A 52 -15.68 4.86 4.94
N TYR A 53 -16.69 4.38 5.70
CA TYR A 53 -17.35 3.10 5.47
C TYR A 53 -17.77 2.90 4.01
N THR A 54 -18.38 3.92 3.38
CA THR A 54 -18.82 3.88 1.98
C THR A 54 -17.66 3.65 1.00
N ASN A 55 -16.49 4.25 1.25
CA ASN A 55 -15.34 4.06 0.38
C ASN A 55 -14.73 2.67 0.59
N VAL A 56 -14.64 2.19 1.83
CA VAL A 56 -14.10 0.86 2.16
C VAL A 56 -15.00 -0.25 1.63
N ILE A 57 -16.32 -0.14 1.75
CA ILE A 57 -17.26 -1.16 1.21
C ILE A 57 -17.26 -1.15 -0.33
N ASN A 58 -17.17 0.02 -0.97
CA ASN A 58 -17.04 0.11 -2.42
C ASN A 58 -15.70 -0.45 -2.89
N LEU A 59 -14.61 -0.18 -2.18
CA LEU A 59 -13.29 -0.74 -2.44
C LEU A 59 -13.31 -2.26 -2.33
N LYS A 60 -13.86 -2.80 -1.23
CA LYS A 60 -13.99 -4.24 -1.00
C LYS A 60 -14.72 -4.95 -2.15
N ASN A 61 -15.78 -4.32 -2.67
CA ASN A 61 -16.63 -4.88 -3.73
C ASN A 61 -16.17 -4.52 -5.15
N GLY A 62 -15.02 -3.83 -5.32
CA GLY A 62 -14.56 -3.38 -6.63
C GLY A 62 -15.47 -2.35 -7.33
N LYS A 63 -16.31 -1.64 -6.56
CA LYS A 63 -17.27 -0.63 -7.06
C LYS A 63 -16.73 0.81 -7.00
N LEU A 64 -15.44 1.00 -6.78
CA LEU A 64 -14.81 2.33 -6.79
C LEU A 64 -14.84 2.90 -8.22
N LYS A 65 -15.34 4.14 -8.35
CA LYS A 65 -15.41 4.85 -9.64
C LYS A 65 -14.04 5.33 -10.14
N ARG A 66 -13.05 5.45 -9.24
CA ARG A 66 -11.68 5.92 -9.50
C ARG A 66 -10.71 5.16 -8.60
N GLU A 67 -9.46 5.07 -9.04
CA GLU A 67 -8.36 4.55 -8.22
C GLU A 67 -8.09 5.52 -7.07
N GLU A 68 -8.09 5.01 -5.84
CA GLU A 68 -7.82 5.80 -4.63
C GLU A 68 -6.56 5.28 -3.94
N PRO A 69 -5.35 5.59 -4.46
CA PRO A 69 -4.10 5.10 -3.90
C PRO A 69 -3.87 5.51 -2.44
N ARG A 70 -4.32 6.70 -2.05
CA ARG A 70 -4.24 7.16 -0.65
C ARG A 70 -5.13 6.36 0.29
N LEU A 71 -6.31 5.94 -0.18
CA LEU A 71 -7.20 5.09 0.61
C LEU A 71 -6.59 3.70 0.79
N VAL A 72 -6.03 3.13 -0.30
CA VAL A 72 -5.32 1.85 -0.25
C VAL A 72 -4.11 1.93 0.68
N GLN A 73 -3.28 2.98 0.58
CA GLN A 73 -2.16 3.20 1.48
C GLN A 73 -2.61 3.20 2.95
N ARG A 74 -3.65 3.98 3.26
CA ARG A 74 -4.17 4.10 4.62
C ARG A 74 -4.73 2.76 5.10
N LEU A 75 -5.42 2.01 4.24
CA LEU A 75 -5.88 0.66 4.54
C LEU A 75 -4.71 -0.28 4.85
N LEU A 76 -3.67 -0.28 4.01
CA LEU A 76 -2.46 -1.08 4.24
C LEU A 76 -1.80 -0.73 5.57
N SER A 77 -1.65 0.57 5.87
CA SER A 77 -1.15 1.03 7.17
C SER A 77 -2.02 0.52 8.34
N THR A 78 -3.35 0.56 8.21
CA THR A 78 -4.27 0.03 9.26
C THR A 78 -4.20 -1.49 9.41
N LEU A 79 -3.83 -2.19 8.33
CA LEU A 79 -3.61 -3.64 8.33
C LEU A 79 -2.19 -4.03 8.80
N ALA A 80 -1.47 -3.09 9.43
CA ALA A 80 -0.09 -3.23 9.89
C ALA A 80 0.92 -3.54 8.77
N VAL A 81 0.63 -3.08 7.54
CA VAL A 81 1.57 -3.12 6.41
C VAL A 81 2.13 -1.71 6.21
N PRO A 82 3.29 -1.38 6.79
CA PRO A 82 3.94 -0.09 6.59
C PRO A 82 4.26 0.06 5.09
N THR A 83 3.63 1.05 4.44
CA THR A 83 3.80 1.28 3.01
C THR A 83 3.98 2.76 2.72
N GLU A 84 4.99 3.08 1.93
CA GLU A 84 5.17 4.40 1.37
C GLU A 84 4.58 4.44 -0.05
N LEU A 85 3.73 5.42 -0.32
CA LEU A 85 3.18 5.62 -1.64
C LEU A 85 4.24 6.29 -2.53
N LEU A 86 4.76 5.54 -3.50
CA LEU A 86 5.59 6.04 -4.57
C LEU A 86 4.72 6.44 -5.76
N HIS A 87 4.81 7.71 -6.16
CA HIS A 87 4.28 8.19 -7.44
C HIS A 87 5.29 8.03 -8.59
N TYR A 88 6.37 7.26 -8.39
CA TYR A 88 7.44 7.04 -9.36
C TYR A 88 7.30 5.65 -10.01
N PRO A 89 7.64 5.48 -11.30
CA PRO A 89 8.51 6.35 -12.11
C PRO A 89 7.78 7.29 -13.07
N LEU A 90 8.49 8.31 -13.56
CA LEU A 90 8.11 9.39 -14.51
C LEU A 90 7.37 8.95 -15.80
N GLY A 91 7.11 7.66 -16.01
CA GLY A 91 6.35 7.11 -17.14
C GLY A 91 5.19 6.18 -16.78
N SER A 92 5.02 5.77 -15.50
CA SER A 92 3.94 4.85 -15.14
C SER A 92 2.74 5.62 -14.59
N LYS A 93 1.57 5.42 -15.20
CA LYS A 93 0.31 6.04 -14.74
C LYS A 93 -0.20 5.43 -13.43
N THR A 94 0.35 4.29 -13.02
CA THR A 94 -0.12 3.52 -11.86
C THR A 94 0.74 3.80 -10.63
N PRO A 95 0.11 4.08 -9.46
CA PRO A 95 0.81 4.26 -8.21
C PRO A 95 1.44 2.95 -7.72
N CYS A 96 2.60 3.04 -7.08
CA CYS A 96 3.30 1.91 -6.48
C CYS A 96 3.45 2.11 -4.97
N PHE A 97 3.51 1.03 -4.21
CA PHE A 97 3.71 1.04 -2.76
C PHE A 97 5.06 0.42 -2.44
N LEU A 98 5.93 1.18 -1.77
CA LEU A 98 7.21 0.70 -1.28
C LEU A 98 7.04 0.10 0.11
N LEU A 99 7.54 -1.11 0.28
CA LEU A 99 7.65 -1.77 1.57
C LEU A 99 9.02 -1.45 2.21
N PRO A 100 9.11 -1.43 3.55
CA PRO A 100 10.34 -1.04 4.25
C PRO A 100 11.50 -2.01 4.01
N ASP A 101 11.23 -3.29 3.80
CA ASP A 101 12.24 -4.33 3.72
C ASP A 101 11.74 -5.56 2.92
N ALA A 102 12.67 -6.46 2.61
CA ALA A 102 12.41 -7.67 1.84
C ALA A 102 11.58 -8.72 2.61
N GLU A 103 11.62 -8.71 3.94
CA GLU A 103 10.83 -9.61 4.78
C GLU A 103 9.35 -9.21 4.74
N ALA A 104 9.07 -7.91 4.84
CA ALA A 104 7.73 -7.33 4.66
C ALA A 104 7.19 -7.62 3.25
N LEU A 105 8.02 -7.54 2.21
CA LEU A 105 7.65 -7.95 0.84
C LEU A 105 7.31 -9.44 0.75
N ALA A 106 8.15 -10.31 1.32
CA ALA A 106 7.90 -11.75 1.31
C ALA A 106 6.62 -12.10 2.08
N ALA A 107 6.39 -11.49 3.25
CA ALA A 107 5.19 -11.65 4.04
C ALA A 107 3.94 -11.18 3.27
N PHE A 108 4.00 -9.99 2.67
CA PHE A 108 2.93 -9.44 1.84
C PHE A 108 2.59 -10.39 0.68
N GLN A 109 3.59 -10.85 -0.08
CA GLN A 109 3.37 -11.76 -1.21
C GLN A 109 2.82 -13.11 -0.77
N SER A 110 3.31 -13.66 0.35
CA SER A 110 2.81 -14.92 0.91
C SER A 110 1.34 -14.79 1.33
N GLN A 111 1.00 -13.71 2.03
CA GLN A 111 -0.37 -13.44 2.45
C GLN A 111 -1.28 -13.13 1.26
N LEU A 112 -0.81 -12.37 0.27
CA LEU A 112 -1.56 -12.10 -0.95
C LEU A 112 -1.91 -13.41 -1.66
N LYS A 113 -0.93 -14.31 -1.85
CA LYS A 113 -1.16 -15.64 -2.44
C LYS A 113 -2.23 -16.42 -1.67
N PHE A 114 -2.18 -16.41 -0.35
CA PHE A 114 -3.20 -17.05 0.49
C PHE A 114 -4.59 -16.44 0.29
N LEU A 115 -4.68 -15.11 0.24
CA LEU A 115 -5.94 -14.37 0.05
C LEU A 115 -6.54 -14.57 -1.34
N THR A 116 -5.71 -14.67 -2.38
CA THR A 116 -6.16 -14.88 -3.78
C THR A 116 -6.43 -16.34 -4.10
N ALA A 117 -5.84 -17.29 -3.38
CA ALA A 117 -6.09 -18.72 -3.55
C ALA A 117 -7.41 -19.19 -2.92
N ALA A 118 -8.04 -18.36 -2.08
CA ALA A 118 -9.30 -18.63 -1.40
C ALA A 118 -10.54 -18.19 -2.19
N GLU A 119 -10.37 -17.83 -3.48
CA GLU A 119 -11.45 -17.39 -4.39
C GLU A 119 -11.89 -18.51 -5.34
#